data_AF-A0A672LGH8-F1
#
_entry.id   AF-A0A672LGH8-F1
#
_cell.length_a   1.000
_cell.length_b   1.000
_cell.length_c   1.000
_cell.angle_alpha   90.00
_cell.angle_beta   90.00
_cell.angle_gamma   90.00
#
_symmetry.space_group_name_H-M   'P 1'
#
loop_
_entity.id
_entity.type
_entity.pdbx_description
1 polymer ?
#
loop_
_entity_poly.entity_id
_entity_poly.type
_entity_poly.pdbx_seq_one_letter_code
_entity_poly.pdbx_strand_id
1 'polypeptide(L)'
;LDQTQEICHVVTIKPDQHVFRGETVTLRCDIDGEGVTSWQYSWYKNGSANAFSELQEHTFSPVTESDAGKYSCYGAEREGSCISNISDAVTLIVSEQHTSFTCDIYGEGVTSWQYSWYKDGSNCVFSELQEHTFSPVTESDAGKYFCYGRGGSQTSNISDAVTLKVSDIPKPTLTVQPQSSLFTGDSVTLRCEVDQSRDGWEFFWSKNSNTASTEAAIKTIDSVKVSDGGEYRCRARREGHYTDYSEPVTVTISGKGHSIGIMVFILFVKCEPKSSQLKEPKT
;
A
#
# COMPACT_ATOMS: atom_id res chain seq x y z
N LEU A 1 -28.06 -33.67 18.99
CA LEU A 1 -27.80 -32.92 17.75
C LEU A 1 -26.58 -32.06 18.04
N ASP A 2 -25.43 -32.56 17.62
CA ASP A 2 -24.15 -31.89 17.74
C ASP A 2 -24.01 -31.01 16.50
N GLN A 3 -24.27 -29.70 16.64
CA GLN A 3 -23.96 -28.74 15.58
C GLN A 3 -22.55 -28.23 15.88
N THR A 4 -21.54 -29.00 15.47
CA THR A 4 -20.18 -28.48 15.38
C THR A 4 -20.18 -27.40 14.32
N GLN A 5 -20.26 -26.15 14.78
CA GLN A 5 -20.09 -24.96 13.96
C GLN A 5 -18.68 -25.00 13.35
N GLU A 6 -18.58 -25.17 12.04
CA GLU A 6 -17.31 -25.13 11.33
C GLU A 6 -16.76 -23.70 11.35
N ILE A 7 -15.54 -23.57 11.86
CA ILE A 7 -14.82 -22.30 12.00
C ILE A 7 -13.94 -22.12 10.77
N CYS A 8 -14.25 -21.14 9.94
CA CYS A 8 -13.36 -20.73 8.85
C CYS A 8 -12.26 -19.80 9.37
N HIS A 9 -11.06 -19.91 8.79
CA HIS A 9 -9.91 -19.10 9.19
C HIS A 9 -9.92 -17.75 8.47
N VAL A 10 -9.61 -16.69 9.22
CA VAL A 10 -9.56 -15.32 8.69
C VAL A 10 -8.20 -15.03 8.09
N VAL A 11 -8.20 -14.38 6.92
CA VAL A 11 -7.00 -13.79 6.32
C VAL A 11 -7.04 -12.26 6.45
N THR A 12 -5.84 -11.72 6.62
CA THR A 12 -5.43 -10.37 7.06
C THR A 12 -6.16 -9.19 6.40
N ILE A 13 -6.48 -8.17 7.22
CA ILE A 13 -6.91 -6.84 6.77
C ILE A 13 -5.72 -6.05 6.23
N LYS A 14 -5.92 -5.40 5.07
CA LYS A 14 -4.99 -4.44 4.46
C LYS A 14 -5.75 -3.13 4.28
N PRO A 15 -5.20 -1.99 4.72
CA PRO A 15 -4.16 -1.28 3.96
C PRO A 15 -3.07 -0.68 4.88
N ASP A 16 -2.27 0.26 4.36
CA ASP A 16 -1.26 1.00 5.12
C ASP A 16 -1.84 1.60 6.41
N GLN A 17 -1.15 1.45 7.54
CA GLN A 17 -1.65 1.83 8.87
C GLN A 17 -1.69 3.35 9.07
N HIS A 18 -1.06 4.10 8.17
CA HIS A 18 -0.92 5.54 8.25
C HIS A 18 -1.34 6.20 6.93
N VAL A 19 -2.39 7.03 7.00
CA VAL A 19 -2.95 7.80 5.89
C VAL A 19 -3.12 9.27 6.28
N PHE A 20 -3.16 10.17 5.31
CA PHE A 20 -3.37 11.61 5.53
C PHE A 20 -4.80 12.00 5.15
N ARG A 21 -5.28 13.09 5.76
CA ARG A 21 -6.56 13.68 5.40
C ARG A 21 -6.64 13.96 3.89
N GLY A 22 -7.73 13.55 3.25
CA GLY A 22 -7.95 13.74 1.81
C GLY A 22 -7.60 12.52 0.95
N GLU A 23 -6.83 11.56 1.48
CA GLU A 23 -6.49 10.33 0.75
C GLU A 23 -7.70 9.38 0.60
N THR A 24 -7.55 8.39 -0.27
CA THR A 24 -8.50 7.28 -0.41
C THR A 24 -7.91 6.03 0.24
N VAL A 25 -8.67 5.38 1.13
CA VAL A 25 -8.23 4.13 1.76
C VAL A 25 -9.31 3.07 1.67
N THR A 26 -8.93 1.85 1.29
CA THR A 26 -9.85 0.71 1.16
C THR A 26 -9.48 -0.38 2.15
N LEU A 27 -10.39 -0.69 3.08
CA LEU A 27 -10.32 -1.86 3.93
C LEU A 27 -10.83 -3.08 3.16
N ARG A 28 -10.11 -4.20 3.21
CA ARG A 28 -10.52 -5.48 2.60
C ARG A 28 -10.51 -6.60 3.64
N CYS A 29 -11.53 -7.44 3.59
CA CYS A 29 -11.66 -8.65 4.41
C CYS A 29 -11.63 -9.87 3.48
N ASP A 30 -10.64 -10.75 3.65
CA ASP A 30 -10.51 -11.98 2.88
C ASP A 30 -10.68 -13.19 3.83
N ILE A 31 -11.58 -14.11 3.49
CA ILE A 31 -11.94 -15.26 4.33
C ILE A 31 -11.77 -16.54 3.52
N ASP A 32 -10.98 -17.48 4.03
CA ASP A 32 -10.76 -18.78 3.42
C ASP A 32 -11.73 -19.81 4.03
N GLY A 33 -12.63 -20.35 3.21
CA GLY A 33 -13.51 -21.45 3.57
C GLY A 33 -13.66 -22.43 2.42
N GLU A 34 -13.28 -23.69 2.65
CA GLU A 34 -13.44 -24.75 1.64
C GLU A 34 -14.93 -24.98 1.38
N GLY A 35 -15.35 -24.87 0.11
CA GLY A 35 -16.73 -25.12 -0.30
C GLY A 35 -17.70 -23.94 -0.09
N VAL A 36 -17.27 -22.83 0.49
CA VAL A 36 -18.12 -21.64 0.68
C VAL A 36 -17.93 -20.65 -0.48
N THR A 37 -19.00 -20.40 -1.25
CA THR A 37 -18.94 -19.51 -2.42
C THR A 37 -19.50 -18.11 -2.17
N SER A 38 -20.14 -17.86 -1.02
CA SER A 38 -20.80 -16.59 -0.72
C SER A 38 -20.78 -16.26 0.76
N TRP A 39 -20.03 -15.21 1.12
CA TRP A 39 -19.94 -14.64 2.46
C TRP A 39 -20.78 -13.36 2.60
N GLN A 40 -21.41 -13.18 3.75
CA GLN A 40 -21.86 -11.90 4.26
C GLN A 40 -20.80 -11.36 5.21
N TYR A 41 -20.29 -10.17 4.94
CA TYR A 41 -19.25 -9.53 5.74
C TYR A 41 -19.87 -8.59 6.76
N SER A 42 -19.16 -8.37 7.86
CA SER A 42 -19.51 -7.39 8.89
C SER A 42 -18.25 -6.71 9.39
N TRP A 43 -18.18 -5.39 9.26
CA TRP A 43 -17.07 -4.58 9.73
C TRP A 43 -17.39 -3.83 11.02
N TYR A 44 -16.48 -3.88 11.98
CA TYR A 44 -16.61 -3.21 13.27
C TYR A 44 -15.51 -2.17 13.46
N LYS A 45 -15.89 -1.01 14.00
CA LYS A 45 -14.97 0.09 14.34
C LYS A 45 -14.91 0.27 15.85
N ASN A 46 -13.71 0.38 16.40
CA ASN A 46 -13.42 0.65 17.82
C ASN A 46 -14.14 -0.29 18.80
N GLY A 47 -14.34 -1.57 18.40
CA GLY A 47 -15.05 -2.55 19.23
C GLY A 47 -16.57 -2.31 19.34
N SER A 48 -17.15 -1.48 18.47
CA SER A 48 -18.61 -1.34 18.34
C SER A 48 -19.27 -2.71 18.10
N ALA A 49 -20.41 -2.96 18.76
CA ALA A 49 -21.24 -4.15 18.52
C ALA A 49 -22.00 -4.09 17.18
N ASN A 50 -22.20 -2.88 16.64
CA ASN A 50 -22.88 -2.68 15.36
C ASN A 50 -21.86 -2.64 14.23
N ALA A 51 -22.17 -3.39 13.16
CA ALA A 51 -21.40 -3.32 11.94
C ALA A 51 -21.66 -1.98 11.22
N PHE A 52 -20.60 -1.31 10.76
CA PHE A 52 -20.73 -0.07 9.99
C PHE A 52 -20.73 -0.32 8.47
N SER A 53 -20.32 -1.51 8.04
CA SER A 53 -20.34 -1.92 6.63
C SER A 53 -20.48 -3.44 6.52
N GLU A 54 -21.18 -3.88 5.47
CA GLU A 54 -21.37 -5.31 5.15
C GLU A 54 -20.70 -5.75 3.83
N LEU A 55 -19.87 -4.88 3.26
CA LEU A 55 -19.15 -5.15 2.02
C LEU A 55 -17.83 -5.86 2.31
N GLN A 56 -17.36 -6.65 1.35
CA GLN A 56 -16.02 -7.24 1.41
C GLN A 56 -14.93 -6.16 1.46
N GLU A 57 -15.16 -5.08 0.70
CA GLU A 57 -14.29 -3.91 0.65
C GLU A 57 -15.05 -2.65 1.08
N HIS A 58 -14.45 -1.85 1.96
CA HIS A 58 -14.99 -0.56 2.36
C HIS A 58 -13.99 0.54 2.05
N THR A 59 -14.40 1.53 1.24
CA THR A 59 -13.52 2.62 0.80
C THR A 59 -13.95 3.93 1.44
N PHE A 60 -13.00 4.61 2.10
CA PHE A 60 -13.15 5.99 2.55
C PHE A 60 -12.50 6.90 1.50
N SER A 61 -13.24 7.88 0.99
CA SER A 61 -12.74 8.84 -0.01
C SER A 61 -13.60 10.11 -0.01
N PRO A 62 -13.11 11.25 0.51
CA PRO A 62 -11.81 11.43 1.18
C PRO A 62 -11.81 10.91 2.63
N VAL A 63 -10.65 10.48 3.11
CA VAL A 63 -10.41 10.14 4.51
C VAL A 63 -10.34 11.40 5.37
N THR A 64 -10.92 11.34 6.56
CA THR A 64 -10.92 12.39 7.60
C THR A 64 -10.45 11.83 8.94
N GLU A 65 -10.16 12.71 9.90
CA GLU A 65 -9.74 12.33 11.27
C GLU A 65 -10.81 11.48 11.96
N SER A 66 -12.08 11.67 11.60
CA SER A 66 -13.20 10.87 12.11
C SER A 66 -13.15 9.41 11.66
N ASP A 67 -12.43 9.12 10.58
CA ASP A 67 -12.23 7.77 10.06
C ASP A 67 -11.12 7.03 10.82
N ALA A 68 -10.29 7.70 11.60
CA ALA A 68 -9.29 7.02 12.43
C ALA A 68 -9.93 6.04 13.44
N GLY A 69 -9.25 4.93 13.70
CA GLY A 69 -9.72 3.91 14.65
C GLY A 69 -9.23 2.50 14.40
N LYS A 70 -9.69 1.56 15.22
CA LYS A 70 -9.39 0.13 15.08
C LYS A 70 -10.52 -0.58 14.35
N TYR A 71 -10.16 -1.34 13.32
CA TYR A 71 -11.10 -2.03 12.44
C TYR A 71 -10.90 -3.53 12.49
N SER A 72 -11.99 -4.28 12.65
CA SER A 72 -12.00 -5.74 12.53
C SER A 72 -13.15 -6.19 11.64
N CYS A 73 -13.00 -7.36 11.02
CA CYS A 73 -14.04 -7.95 10.18
C CYS A 73 -14.43 -9.35 10.63
N TYR A 74 -15.63 -9.76 10.24
CA TYR A 74 -16.24 -11.05 10.48
C TYR A 74 -17.03 -11.45 9.24
N GLY A 75 -17.12 -12.76 8.95
CA GLY A 75 -17.96 -13.29 7.89
C GLY A 75 -18.88 -14.41 8.36
N ALA A 76 -20.09 -14.40 7.83
CA ALA A 76 -21.05 -15.50 7.96
C ALA A 76 -21.49 -15.96 6.57
N GLU A 77 -21.63 -17.27 6.39
CA GLU A 77 -22.21 -17.82 5.18
C GLU A 77 -23.69 -17.43 5.07
N ARG A 78 -24.15 -17.02 3.87
CA ARG A 78 -25.54 -16.53 3.70
C ARG A 78 -26.61 -17.62 3.87
N GLU A 79 -26.32 -18.84 3.45
CA GLU A 79 -27.31 -19.94 3.38
C GLU A 79 -26.83 -21.22 4.09
N GLY A 80 -25.77 -21.13 4.89
CA GLY A 80 -25.22 -22.25 5.63
C GLY A 80 -24.86 -21.88 7.06
N SER A 81 -24.13 -22.77 7.73
CA SER A 81 -23.78 -22.64 9.14
C SER A 81 -22.35 -22.17 9.38
N CYS A 82 -21.57 -21.98 8.31
CA CYS A 82 -20.16 -21.60 8.42
C CYS A 82 -20.03 -20.15 8.86
N ILE A 83 -19.20 -19.92 9.88
CA ILE A 83 -18.84 -18.58 10.33
C ILE A 83 -17.32 -18.47 10.46
N SER A 84 -16.78 -17.28 10.26
CA SER A 84 -15.39 -16.99 10.56
C SER A 84 -15.22 -16.58 12.02
N ASN A 85 -13.99 -16.65 12.52
CA ASN A 85 -13.62 -15.86 13.69
C ASN A 85 -13.64 -14.35 13.35
N ILE A 86 -13.62 -13.50 14.38
CA ILE A 86 -13.32 -12.07 14.19
C ILE A 86 -11.83 -11.92 13.87
N SER A 87 -11.49 -11.08 12.91
CA SER A 87 -10.11 -10.78 12.53
C SER A 87 -9.34 -10.07 13.65
N ASP A 88 -8.00 -10.11 13.59
CA ASP A 88 -7.17 -9.15 14.32
C ASP A 88 -7.54 -7.72 13.91
N ALA A 89 -7.46 -6.79 14.86
CA ALA A 89 -7.82 -5.40 14.61
C ALA A 89 -6.67 -4.63 13.93
N VAL A 90 -6.97 -3.94 12.82
CA VAL A 90 -6.05 -3.00 12.15
C VAL A 90 -6.34 -1.58 12.60
N THR A 91 -5.29 -0.82 12.93
CA THR A 91 -5.43 0.58 13.33
C THR A 91 -5.21 1.48 12.12
N LEU A 92 -6.23 2.27 11.78
CA LEU A 92 -6.14 3.36 10.82
C LEU A 92 -5.77 4.64 11.57
N ILE A 93 -4.60 5.19 11.28
CA ILE A 93 -4.14 6.48 11.80
C ILE A 93 -4.32 7.51 10.69
N VAL A 94 -5.04 8.59 10.99
CA VAL A 94 -5.24 9.71 10.07
C VAL A 94 -4.48 10.91 10.62
N SER A 95 -3.50 11.39 9.86
CA SER A 95 -2.73 12.60 10.21
C SER A 95 -3.27 13.83 9.48
N GLU A 96 -3.36 14.93 10.21
CA GLU A 96 -3.57 16.27 9.64
C GLU A 96 -2.24 16.77 9.03
N GLN A 97 -2.26 17.13 7.74
CA GLN A 97 -1.12 17.76 7.07
C GLN A 97 -1.49 19.22 6.79
N HIS A 98 -0.81 20.15 7.46
CA HIS A 98 -1.02 21.58 7.31
C HIS A 98 0.26 22.21 6.75
N THR A 99 0.15 22.88 5.60
CA THR A 99 1.15 23.86 5.19
C THR A 99 0.64 25.22 5.62
N SER A 100 1.45 26.03 6.30
CA SER A 100 1.04 27.37 6.70
C SER A 100 2.10 28.42 6.36
N PHE A 101 1.63 29.65 6.18
CA PHE A 101 2.47 30.84 6.14
C PHE A 101 2.20 31.68 7.36
N THR A 102 3.27 32.08 8.05
CA THR A 102 3.20 32.96 9.21
C THR A 102 3.86 34.29 8.90
N CYS A 103 3.20 35.39 9.26
CA CYS A 103 3.72 36.73 9.12
C CYS A 103 4.17 37.25 10.49
N ASP A 104 5.48 37.34 10.70
CA ASP A 104 6.06 37.87 11.93
C ASP A 104 6.52 39.31 11.73
N ILE A 105 5.91 40.22 12.49
CA ILE A 105 6.15 41.67 12.39
C ILE A 105 6.59 42.22 13.74
N TYR A 106 7.75 42.85 13.77
CA TYR A 106 8.31 43.50 14.96
C TYR A 106 8.19 45.02 14.84
N GLY A 107 7.60 45.67 15.85
CA GLY A 107 7.57 47.12 15.94
C GLY A 107 7.49 47.59 17.40
N GLU A 108 8.30 48.58 17.75
CA GLU A 108 8.32 49.13 19.11
C GLU A 108 6.99 49.84 19.43
N GLY A 109 6.45 49.55 20.61
CA GLY A 109 5.20 50.17 21.08
C GLY A 109 3.92 49.67 20.39
N VAL A 110 3.99 48.65 19.53
CA VAL A 110 2.81 48.02 18.93
C VAL A 110 2.49 46.72 19.69
N THR A 111 1.27 46.62 20.21
CA THR A 111 0.81 45.44 20.98
C THR A 111 0.00 44.45 20.15
N SER A 112 -0.51 44.86 18.98
CA SER A 112 -1.28 44.01 18.07
C SER A 112 -1.20 44.53 16.64
N TRP A 113 -1.12 43.60 15.69
CA TRP A 113 -1.07 43.85 14.25
C TRP A 113 -2.32 43.30 13.58
N GLN A 114 -2.88 44.07 12.66
CA GLN A 114 -3.83 43.58 11.66
C GLN A 114 -3.03 43.14 10.45
N TYR A 115 -3.18 41.89 10.03
CA TYR A 115 -2.42 41.31 8.92
C TYR A 115 -3.19 41.43 7.61
N SER A 116 -2.45 41.56 6.51
CA SER A 116 -3.00 41.45 5.17
C SER A 116 -1.99 40.72 4.28
N TRP A 117 -2.45 39.64 3.69
CA TRP A 117 -1.70 38.84 2.74
C TRP A 117 -2.14 39.18 1.32
N TYR A 118 -1.19 39.16 0.39
CA TYR A 118 -1.41 39.39 -1.02
C TYR A 118 -0.76 38.28 -1.83
N LYS A 119 -1.39 37.90 -2.95
CA LYS A 119 -0.95 36.84 -3.84
C LYS A 119 -0.65 37.37 -5.24
N ASP A 120 0.48 36.99 -5.81
CA ASP A 120 0.90 37.23 -7.21
C ASP A 120 0.83 38.71 -7.65
N GLY A 121 1.11 39.63 -6.73
CA GLY A 121 1.04 41.06 -7.00
C GLY A 121 -0.38 41.62 -7.16
N SER A 122 -1.41 40.83 -6.82
CA SER A 122 -2.79 41.30 -6.69
C SER A 122 -2.90 42.28 -5.52
N ASN A 123 -3.72 43.33 -5.70
CA ASN A 123 -4.07 44.27 -4.64
C ASN A 123 -5.22 43.78 -3.74
N CYS A 124 -5.82 42.63 -4.06
CA CYS A 124 -6.87 42.02 -3.23
C CYS A 124 -6.25 41.30 -2.05
N VAL A 125 -6.87 41.45 -0.88
CA VAL A 125 -6.47 40.73 0.33
C VAL A 125 -6.82 39.26 0.18
N PHE A 126 -5.80 38.41 0.25
CA PHE A 126 -5.90 36.95 0.23
C PHE A 126 -6.27 36.38 1.60
N SER A 127 -5.65 36.90 2.67
CA SER A 127 -5.92 36.50 4.05
C SER A 127 -5.60 37.63 5.03
N GLU A 128 -6.25 37.63 6.18
CA GLU A 128 -6.04 38.62 7.27
C GLU A 128 -5.50 37.97 8.55
N LEU A 129 -5.20 36.67 8.52
CA LEU A 129 -4.68 35.93 9.66
C LEU A 129 -3.17 36.15 9.79
N GLN A 130 -2.65 36.10 11.02
CA GLN A 130 -1.20 36.04 11.24
C GLN A 130 -0.59 34.80 10.59
N GLU A 131 -1.27 33.67 10.79
CA GLU A 131 -0.94 32.38 10.21
C GLU A 131 -2.08 31.95 9.27
N HIS A 132 -1.76 31.75 8.00
CA HIS A 132 -2.69 31.21 7.02
C HIS A 132 -2.35 29.75 6.73
N THR A 133 -3.29 28.84 7.01
CA THR A 133 -3.13 27.40 6.80
C THR A 133 -3.85 26.96 5.54
N PHE A 134 -3.14 26.22 4.69
CA PHE A 134 -3.66 25.55 3.51
C PHE A 134 -4.07 24.12 3.87
N SER A 135 -5.35 23.78 3.70
CA SER A 135 -5.86 22.45 4.00
C SER A 135 -7.10 22.11 3.14
N PRO A 136 -6.96 21.38 2.02
CA PRO A 136 -5.71 20.89 1.38
C PRO A 136 -5.03 21.97 0.51
N VAL A 137 -3.75 21.76 0.19
CA VAL A 137 -3.04 22.56 -0.83
C VAL A 137 -3.46 22.07 -2.22
N THR A 138 -3.82 23.01 -3.10
CA THR A 138 -4.20 22.76 -4.49
C THR A 138 -3.27 23.49 -5.45
N GLU A 139 -3.24 23.12 -6.74
CA GLU A 139 -2.45 23.86 -7.75
C GLU A 139 -2.79 25.36 -7.79
N SER A 140 -4.04 25.71 -7.51
CA SER A 140 -4.49 27.10 -7.49
C SER A 140 -3.87 27.93 -6.37
N ASP A 141 -3.29 27.27 -5.36
CA ASP A 141 -2.54 27.90 -4.27
C ASP A 141 -1.10 28.22 -4.67
N ALA A 142 -0.57 27.68 -5.76
CA ALA A 142 0.75 28.05 -6.25
C ALA A 142 0.82 29.56 -6.54
N GLY A 143 1.91 30.21 -6.14
CA GLY A 143 2.08 31.65 -6.32
C GLY A 143 3.05 32.29 -5.35
N LYS A 144 3.21 33.61 -5.47
CA LYS A 144 4.04 34.44 -4.59
C LYS A 144 3.18 35.18 -3.58
N TYR A 145 3.51 35.03 -2.30
CA TYR A 145 2.78 35.61 -1.19
C TYR A 145 3.62 36.65 -0.48
N PHE A 146 2.96 37.74 -0.09
CA PHE A 146 3.54 38.87 0.63
C PHE A 146 2.63 39.20 1.79
N CYS A 147 3.20 39.54 2.94
CA CYS A 147 2.43 40.00 4.08
C CYS A 147 2.77 41.44 4.47
N TYR A 148 1.78 42.09 5.07
CA TYR A 148 1.84 43.46 5.55
C TYR A 148 1.01 43.57 6.84
N GLY A 149 1.46 44.42 7.76
CA GLY A 149 0.79 44.64 9.03
C GLY A 149 0.48 46.11 9.31
N ARG A 150 -0.68 46.34 9.92
CA ARG A 150 -1.09 47.65 10.45
C ARG A 150 -1.33 47.59 11.95
N GLY A 151 -0.67 48.47 12.70
CA GLY A 151 -0.73 48.55 14.16
C GLY A 151 -1.07 49.97 14.60
N GLY A 152 -2.36 50.28 14.76
CA GLY A 152 -2.82 51.63 15.07
C GLY A 152 -2.45 52.65 13.97
N SER A 153 -1.60 53.62 14.31
CA SER A 153 -1.03 54.59 13.35
C SER A 153 0.24 54.10 12.65
N GLN A 154 0.82 52.98 13.10
CA GLN A 154 2.03 52.40 12.51
C GLN A 154 1.70 51.37 11.44
N THR A 155 2.57 51.27 10.44
CA THR A 155 2.46 50.32 9.32
C THR A 155 3.81 49.66 9.10
N SER A 156 3.81 48.35 8.83
CA SER A 156 5.03 47.64 8.46
C SER A 156 5.42 47.92 7.00
N ASN A 157 6.64 47.56 6.63
CA ASN A 157 6.97 47.34 5.23
C ASN A 157 6.27 46.05 4.72
N ILE A 158 6.10 45.95 3.41
CA ILE A 158 5.69 44.69 2.76
C ILE A 158 6.86 43.69 2.88
N SER A 159 6.55 42.44 3.23
CA SER A 159 7.56 41.38 3.36
C SER A 159 8.24 41.03 2.04
N ASP A 160 9.35 40.30 2.13
CA ASP A 160 9.85 39.56 0.97
C ASP A 160 8.82 38.51 0.51
N ALA A 161 8.87 38.16 -0.78
CA ALA A 161 7.96 37.19 -1.37
C ALA A 161 8.30 35.76 -0.93
N VAL A 162 7.35 35.04 -0.35
CA VAL A 162 7.43 33.58 -0.22
C VAL A 162 6.74 32.92 -1.41
N THR A 163 7.41 31.97 -2.07
CA THR A 163 6.83 31.27 -3.23
C THR A 163 6.29 29.91 -2.82
N LEU A 164 4.97 29.72 -2.89
CA LEU A 164 4.37 28.40 -2.82
C LEU A 164 4.52 27.73 -4.18
N LYS A 165 5.31 26.66 -4.23
CA LYS A 165 5.37 25.77 -5.40
C LYS A 165 4.52 24.56 -5.10
N VAL A 166 3.45 24.40 -5.87
CA VAL A 166 2.66 23.17 -5.87
C VAL A 166 3.19 22.33 -7.02
N SER A 167 3.56 21.10 -6.72
CA SER A 167 4.00 20.12 -7.70
C SER A 167 3.28 18.84 -7.40
N ASP A 168 2.79 18.17 -8.43
CA ASP A 168 2.27 16.83 -8.28
C ASP A 168 3.33 15.95 -7.66
N ILE A 169 2.91 15.13 -6.70
CA ILE A 169 3.78 14.15 -6.10
C ILE A 169 4.12 13.13 -7.19
N PRO A 170 5.40 12.95 -7.56
CA PRO A 170 5.76 12.08 -8.66
C PRO A 170 5.34 10.64 -8.37
N LYS A 171 4.68 10.01 -9.35
CA LYS A 171 4.32 8.60 -9.26
C LYS A 171 5.57 7.72 -9.40
N PRO A 172 5.84 6.80 -8.46
CA PRO A 172 7.00 5.93 -8.53
C PRO A 172 6.88 4.90 -9.64
N THR A 173 8.03 4.50 -10.17
CA THR A 173 8.18 3.44 -11.16
C THR A 173 8.80 2.22 -10.49
N LEU A 174 8.09 1.08 -10.55
CA LEU A 174 8.59 -0.19 -10.04
C LEU A 174 9.20 -1.01 -11.19
N THR A 175 10.46 -1.41 -11.02
CA THR A 175 11.18 -2.29 -11.95
C THR A 175 11.59 -3.60 -11.27
N VAL A 176 11.63 -4.68 -12.04
CA VAL A 176 11.98 -6.03 -11.55
C VAL A 176 13.02 -6.67 -12.47
N GLN A 177 14.05 -7.26 -11.88
CA GLN A 177 15.16 -7.89 -12.57
C GLN A 177 15.48 -9.26 -11.94
N PRO A 178 15.60 -10.34 -12.74
CA PRO A 178 15.36 -10.42 -14.19
C PRO A 178 13.87 -10.40 -14.55
N GLN A 179 13.55 -10.00 -15.79
CA GLN A 179 12.18 -10.06 -16.34
C GLN A 179 11.77 -11.46 -16.84
N SER A 180 12.63 -12.46 -16.65
CA SER A 180 12.39 -13.85 -17.10
C SER A 180 11.65 -14.68 -16.05
N SER A 181 11.20 -15.87 -16.44
CA SER A 181 10.63 -16.85 -15.52
C SER A 181 11.61 -17.17 -14.38
N LEU A 182 11.17 -16.98 -13.14
CA LEU A 182 11.93 -17.29 -11.95
C LEU A 182 11.58 -18.69 -11.46
N PHE A 183 12.59 -19.41 -10.97
CA PHE A 183 12.43 -20.70 -10.33
C PHE A 183 12.87 -20.65 -8.88
N THR A 184 12.42 -21.61 -8.08
CA THR A 184 12.85 -21.72 -6.68
C THR A 184 14.38 -21.76 -6.56
N GLY A 185 14.92 -20.92 -5.67
CA GLY A 185 16.36 -20.74 -5.45
C GLY A 185 17.05 -19.74 -6.37
N ASP A 186 16.32 -19.10 -7.30
CA ASP A 186 16.85 -17.99 -8.09
C ASP A 186 16.85 -16.68 -7.26
N SER A 187 17.55 -15.65 -7.75
CA SER A 187 17.56 -14.31 -7.14
C SER A 187 16.76 -13.31 -7.97
N VAL A 188 15.99 -12.46 -7.30
CA VAL A 188 15.23 -11.36 -7.93
C VAL A 188 15.48 -10.06 -7.19
N THR A 189 15.60 -8.97 -7.95
CA THR A 189 15.75 -7.61 -7.45
C THR A 189 14.57 -6.77 -7.91
N LEU A 190 13.89 -6.11 -6.96
CA LEU A 190 12.87 -5.11 -7.21
C LEU A 190 13.45 -3.73 -6.88
N ARG A 191 13.19 -2.73 -7.72
CA ARG A 191 13.65 -1.36 -7.52
C ARG A 191 12.51 -0.38 -7.72
N CYS A 192 12.32 0.47 -6.72
CA CYS A 192 11.36 1.58 -6.75
C CYS A 192 12.12 2.87 -7.08
N GLU A 193 11.76 3.52 -8.18
CA GLU A 193 12.35 4.78 -8.61
C GLU A 193 11.32 5.90 -8.53
N VAL A 194 11.68 6.99 -7.86
CA VAL A 194 10.91 8.24 -7.84
C VAL A 194 11.74 9.26 -8.61
N ASP A 195 11.10 10.00 -9.51
CA ASP A 195 11.81 10.80 -10.51
C ASP A 195 12.85 11.76 -9.88
N GLN A 196 14.05 11.77 -10.47
CA GLN A 196 15.39 11.88 -9.83
C GLN A 196 15.77 13.24 -9.21
N SER A 197 14.83 14.06 -8.73
CA SER A 197 15.16 15.44 -8.35
C SER A 197 15.50 15.67 -6.87
N ARG A 198 15.31 14.70 -5.95
CA ARG A 198 15.43 14.96 -4.51
C ARG A 198 15.87 13.75 -3.69
N ASP A 199 16.89 13.92 -2.85
CA ASP A 199 17.26 12.99 -1.78
C ASP A 199 16.24 13.03 -0.62
N GLY A 200 16.24 11.98 0.22
CA GLY A 200 15.43 11.92 1.45
C GLY A 200 14.06 11.24 1.32
N TRP A 201 13.87 10.34 0.35
CA TRP A 201 12.68 9.50 0.27
C TRP A 201 12.81 8.26 1.16
N GLU A 202 11.72 7.92 1.84
CA GLU A 202 11.53 6.67 2.55
C GLU A 202 10.59 5.77 1.75
N PHE A 203 10.98 4.54 1.45
CA PHE A 203 10.22 3.66 0.55
C PHE A 203 9.32 2.69 1.31
N PHE A 204 8.20 2.33 0.69
CA PHE A 204 7.21 1.41 1.22
C PHE A 204 6.85 0.40 0.13
N TRP A 205 6.78 -0.87 0.50
CA TRP A 205 6.53 -1.96 -0.41
C TRP A 205 5.21 -2.65 -0.07
N SER A 206 4.40 -2.90 -1.09
CA SER A 206 3.17 -3.68 -0.97
C SER A 206 3.28 -4.93 -1.82
N LYS A 207 2.92 -6.08 -1.24
CA LYS A 207 2.84 -7.36 -1.94
C LYS A 207 1.45 -7.98 -1.75
N ASN A 208 0.73 -8.24 -2.84
CA ASN A 208 -0.64 -8.74 -2.84
C ASN A 208 -1.57 -7.87 -1.98
N SER A 209 -1.32 -6.57 -1.91
CA SER A 209 -1.97 -5.61 -1.00
C SER A 209 -1.53 -5.70 0.48
N ASN A 210 -0.65 -6.63 0.89
CA ASN A 210 0.00 -6.59 2.21
C ASN A 210 1.15 -5.59 2.19
N THR A 211 1.03 -4.50 2.93
CA THR A 211 2.11 -3.53 3.08
C THR A 211 3.12 -4.06 4.11
N ALA A 212 4.37 -4.21 3.70
CA ALA A 212 5.48 -4.47 4.59
C ALA A 212 6.40 -3.26 4.53
N SER A 213 6.62 -2.58 5.65
CA SER A 213 7.53 -1.45 5.74
C SER A 213 8.98 -1.95 5.64
N THR A 214 9.70 -1.48 4.63
CA THR A 214 11.16 -1.62 4.54
C THR A 214 11.71 -0.35 3.94
N GLU A 215 12.71 0.26 4.58
CA GLU A 215 13.21 1.60 4.24
C GLU A 215 13.93 1.68 2.87
N ALA A 216 14.30 0.55 2.27
CA ALA A 216 15.15 0.53 1.09
C ALA A 216 14.37 0.67 -0.23
N ALA A 217 14.87 1.54 -1.12
CA ALA A 217 14.41 1.69 -2.51
C ALA A 217 14.63 0.43 -3.36
N ILE A 218 15.48 -0.49 -2.89
CA ILE A 218 15.85 -1.73 -3.57
C ILE A 218 15.57 -2.88 -2.63
N LYS A 219 14.91 -3.91 -3.14
CA LYS A 219 14.61 -5.16 -2.44
C LYS A 219 15.15 -6.34 -3.21
N THR A 220 16.08 -7.08 -2.59
CA THR A 220 16.67 -8.29 -3.17
C THR A 220 16.20 -9.52 -2.42
N ILE A 221 15.83 -10.57 -3.15
CA ILE A 221 15.47 -11.88 -2.61
C ILE A 221 16.37 -12.91 -3.28
N ASP A 222 17.39 -13.40 -2.56
CA ASP A 222 18.45 -14.23 -3.16
C ASP A 222 18.07 -15.70 -3.42
N SER A 223 17.08 -16.22 -2.70
CA SER A 223 16.61 -17.59 -2.83
C SER A 223 15.08 -17.62 -2.80
N VAL A 224 14.47 -17.27 -3.93
CA VAL A 224 13.02 -17.15 -4.04
C VAL A 224 12.29 -18.48 -3.81
N LYS A 225 11.13 -18.42 -3.16
CA LYS A 225 10.18 -19.51 -2.96
C LYS A 225 8.92 -19.24 -3.77
N VAL A 226 8.09 -20.26 -4.00
CA VAL A 226 6.78 -20.06 -4.66
C VAL A 226 5.91 -19.05 -3.89
N SER A 227 6.01 -19.03 -2.56
CA SER A 227 5.35 -18.05 -1.70
C SER A 227 5.83 -16.61 -1.92
N ASP A 228 7.02 -16.43 -2.52
CA ASP A 228 7.55 -15.11 -2.86
C ASP A 228 6.89 -14.55 -4.13
N GLY A 229 6.10 -15.32 -4.88
CA GLY A 229 5.31 -14.82 -6.00
C GLY A 229 4.17 -13.90 -5.55
N GLY A 230 3.73 -13.00 -6.45
CA GLY A 230 2.61 -12.10 -6.19
C GLY A 230 2.68 -10.78 -6.95
N GLU A 231 1.68 -9.93 -6.75
CA GLU A 231 1.65 -8.55 -7.24
C GLU A 231 2.44 -7.64 -6.30
N TYR A 232 3.42 -6.91 -6.83
CA TYR A 232 4.22 -5.95 -6.10
C TYR A 232 3.88 -4.52 -6.51
N ARG A 233 3.82 -3.61 -5.54
CA ARG A 233 3.74 -2.17 -5.72
C ARG A 233 4.73 -1.49 -4.78
N CYS A 234 5.16 -0.29 -5.12
CA CYS A 234 5.94 0.53 -4.20
C CYS A 234 5.38 1.95 -4.12
N ARG A 235 5.61 2.61 -2.99
CA ARG A 235 5.39 4.05 -2.81
C ARG A 235 6.53 4.66 -2.01
N ALA A 236 6.62 5.99 -1.99
CA ALA A 236 7.63 6.69 -1.20
C ALA A 236 7.01 7.77 -0.33
N ARG A 237 7.70 8.15 0.75
CA ARG A 237 7.35 9.25 1.65
C ARG A 237 8.47 10.27 1.72
N ARG A 238 8.13 11.55 1.76
CA ARG A 238 9.07 12.64 2.04
C ARG A 238 8.36 13.78 2.75
N GLU A 239 8.94 14.24 3.86
CA GLU A 239 8.42 15.39 4.62
C GLU A 239 6.91 15.25 4.95
N GLY A 240 6.50 14.03 5.32
CA GLY A 240 5.10 13.68 5.62
C GLY A 240 4.23 13.33 4.41
N HIS A 241 4.64 13.63 3.17
CA HIS A 241 3.83 13.38 1.98
C HIS A 241 4.17 12.02 1.36
N TYR A 242 3.13 11.21 1.09
CA TYR A 242 3.28 9.96 0.34
C TYR A 242 3.03 10.17 -1.14
N THR A 243 3.78 9.45 -1.96
CA THR A 243 3.42 9.24 -3.35
C THR A 243 2.24 8.28 -3.44
N ASP A 244 1.50 8.36 -4.55
CA ASP A 244 0.68 7.24 -4.99
C ASP A 244 1.52 5.97 -5.12
N TYR A 245 0.85 4.82 -5.09
CA TYR A 245 1.48 3.56 -5.43
C TYR A 245 1.86 3.52 -6.91
N SER A 246 2.98 2.86 -7.19
CA SER A 246 3.41 2.52 -8.55
C SER A 246 2.36 1.67 -9.26
N GLU A 247 2.46 1.58 -10.58
CA GLU A 247 1.78 0.51 -11.31
C GLU A 247 2.20 -0.86 -10.75
N PRO A 248 1.26 -1.82 -10.65
CA PRO A 248 1.56 -3.14 -10.12
C PRO A 248 2.43 -3.97 -11.06
N VAL A 249 3.33 -4.77 -10.48
CA VAL A 249 4.15 -5.75 -11.20
C VAL A 249 3.96 -7.13 -10.60
N THR A 250 3.48 -8.09 -11.39
CA THR A 250 3.33 -9.49 -10.94
C THR A 250 4.61 -10.29 -11.14
N VAL A 251 5.14 -10.82 -10.05
CA VAL A 251 6.29 -11.72 -10.04
C VAL A 251 5.79 -13.17 -9.95
N THR A 252 6.14 -13.99 -10.93
CA THR A 252 5.75 -15.41 -10.99
C THR A 252 6.96 -16.30 -10.74
N ILE A 253 6.84 -17.24 -9.80
CA ILE A 253 7.91 -18.16 -9.41
C ILE A 253 7.41 -19.59 -9.52
N SER A 254 8.13 -20.42 -10.27
CA SER A 254 7.83 -21.83 -10.46
C SER A 254 8.69 -22.72 -9.55
N GLY A 255 8.11 -23.77 -8.99
CA GLY A 255 8.88 -24.80 -8.29
C GLY A 255 9.83 -25.50 -9.26
N LYS A 256 11.11 -25.67 -8.89
CA LYS A 256 11.98 -26.64 -9.57
C LYS A 256 11.40 -28.02 -9.27
N GLY A 257 10.63 -28.56 -10.22
CA GLY A 257 10.12 -29.92 -10.12
C GLY A 257 11.30 -30.85 -9.92
N HIS A 258 11.29 -31.63 -8.84
CA HIS A 258 12.13 -32.81 -8.77
C HIS A 258 11.62 -33.71 -9.90
N SER A 259 12.37 -33.82 -11.00
CA SER A 259 12.15 -34.90 -11.95
C SER A 259 12.31 -36.19 -11.16
N ILE A 260 11.19 -36.81 -10.77
CA ILE A 260 11.17 -38.23 -10.45
C ILE A 260 11.49 -38.90 -11.78
N GLY A 261 12.76 -39.17 -12.02
CA GLY A 261 13.17 -40.01 -13.13
C GLY A 261 12.47 -41.35 -12.96
N ILE A 262 11.43 -41.59 -13.74
CA ILE A 262 10.91 -42.95 -13.92
C ILE A 262 12.04 -43.73 -14.58
N MET A 263 12.82 -44.45 -13.78
CA MET A 263 13.72 -45.49 -14.26
C MET A 263 12.85 -46.57 -14.88
N VAL A 264 12.66 -46.49 -16.20
CA VAL A 264 12.07 -47.58 -16.97
C VAL A 264 13.09 -48.71 -16.97
N PHE A 265 12.94 -49.67 -16.07
CA PHE A 265 13.66 -50.93 -16.15
C PHE A 265 13.15 -51.71 -17.36
N ILE A 266 13.85 -51.62 -18.49
CA ILE A 266 13.63 -52.53 -19.61
C ILE A 266 14.17 -53.90 -19.18
N LEU A 267 13.29 -54.76 -18.69
CA LEU A 267 13.57 -56.18 -18.48
C LEU A 267 13.77 -56.83 -19.85
N PHE A 268 15.03 -57.03 -20.25
CA PHE A 268 15.34 -57.92 -21.37
C PHE A 268 15.09 -59.37 -20.94
N VAL A 269 13.91 -59.89 -21.25
CA VAL A 269 13.66 -61.35 -21.22
C VAL A 269 14.48 -61.95 -22.36
N LYS A 270 15.65 -62.52 -22.02
CA LYS A 270 16.50 -63.23 -22.96
C LYS A 270 15.81 -64.56 -23.30
N CYS A 271 15.20 -64.62 -24.48
CA CYS A 271 14.62 -65.85 -25.00
C CYS A 271 15.79 -66.72 -25.53
N GLU A 272 16.19 -67.75 -24.78
CA GLU A 272 17.15 -68.75 -25.27
C GLU A 272 16.43 -69.71 -26.22
N PRO A 273 16.90 -69.86 -27.49
CA PRO A 273 16.34 -70.84 -28.39
C PRO A 273 16.71 -72.26 -27.93
N LYS A 274 15.69 -73.11 -27.77
CA LYS A 274 15.83 -74.56 -27.50
C LYS A 274 16.72 -75.20 -28.58
N SER A 275 17.89 -75.71 -28.20
CA SER A 275 18.73 -76.50 -29.10
C SER A 275 18.01 -77.81 -29.44
N SER A 276 17.60 -77.96 -30.70
CA SER A 276 17.17 -79.26 -31.23
C SER A 276 18.42 -80.07 -31.57
N GLN A 277 18.59 -81.21 -30.91
CA GLN A 277 19.66 -82.15 -31.21
C GLN A 277 19.32 -82.89 -32.51
N LEU A 278 20.04 -82.58 -33.59
CA LEU A 278 20.05 -83.37 -34.81
C LEU A 278 20.97 -84.58 -34.57
N LYS A 279 20.41 -85.78 -34.65
CA LYS A 279 21.10 -87.05 -34.41
C LYS A 279 21.65 -87.58 -35.74
N GLU A 280 22.96 -87.55 -35.93
CA GLU A 280 23.58 -88.21 -37.08
C GLU A 280 23.59 -89.75 -36.91
N PRO A 281 23.40 -90.51 -38.00
CA PRO A 281 23.39 -91.97 -37.96
C PRO A 281 24.82 -92.54 -37.91
N LYS A 282 25.00 -93.56 -37.06
CA LYS A 282 26.24 -94.33 -36.94
C LYS A 282 26.49 -95.16 -38.20
N THR A 283 27.71 -95.16 -38.71
CA THR A 283 28.30 -96.28 -39.46
C THR A 283 29.76 -96.39 -39.10
#